data_AF-A0A3S5BRN5-F1
#
_entry.id   AF-A0A3S5BRN5-F1
#
_cell.length_a   1.000
_cell.length_b   1.000
_cell.length_c   1.000
_cell.angle_alpha   90.00
_cell.angle_beta   90.00
_cell.angle_gamma   90.00
#
_symmetry.space_group_name_H-M   'P 1'
#
loop_
_entity.id
_entity.type
_entity.pdbx_description
1 polymer ?
#
loop_
_entity_poly.entity_id
_entity_poly.type
_entity_poly.pdbx_seq_one_letter_code
_entity_poly.pdbx_strand_id
1 'polypeptide(L)'
;MDKCLVITFIDLAGHERYLKTTVFGMTGYAPDFAMLMVGANSGVIGMTKEHLGLALALGVPVFVVIAKIDMCPPNILQETTNLLLRILKSPGCRKIPVMVTTRYLNFAYFHFGIFYT
;
A
#
# COMPACT_ATOMS: atom_id res chain seq x y z
N MET A 1 -9.79 -21.85 23.84
CA MET A 1 -10.85 -21.11 23.12
C MET A 1 -10.18 -20.41 21.96
N ASP A 2 -10.39 -20.92 20.76
CA ASP A 2 -9.83 -20.32 19.54
C ASP A 2 -10.43 -18.92 19.36
N LYS A 3 -9.57 -17.89 19.37
CA LYS A 3 -9.99 -16.53 19.04
C LYS A 3 -10.38 -16.51 17.56
N CYS A 4 -11.68 -16.37 17.28
CA CYS A 4 -12.14 -16.12 15.92
C CYS A 4 -11.83 -14.66 15.58
N LEU A 5 -10.74 -14.43 14.85
CA LEU A 5 -10.37 -13.11 14.34
C LEU A 5 -11.22 -12.82 13.10
N VAL A 6 -12.15 -11.88 13.22
CA VAL A 6 -12.91 -11.36 12.08
C VAL A 6 -12.10 -10.25 11.43
N ILE A 7 -11.81 -10.38 10.14
CA ILE A 7 -11.09 -9.38 9.35
C ILE A 7 -12.09 -8.73 8.38
N THR A 8 -12.23 -7.41 8.48
CA THR A 8 -13.10 -6.62 7.60
C THR A 8 -12.27 -5.93 6.53
N PHE A 9 -12.64 -6.11 5.28
CA PHE A 9 -12.02 -5.41 4.15
C PHE A 9 -12.93 -4.27 3.69
N ILE A 10 -12.34 -3.10 3.48
CA ILE A 10 -13.04 -1.90 3.01
C ILE A 10 -12.31 -1.44 1.75
N ASP A 11 -13.01 -1.47 0.62
CA ASP A 11 -12.48 -0.96 -0.63
C ASP A 11 -12.82 0.52 -0.79
N LEU A 12 -11.84 1.31 -1.23
CA LEU A 12 -11.94 2.76 -1.35
C LEU A 12 -11.66 3.17 -2.79
N ALA A 13 -12.28 4.25 -3.23
CA ALA A 13 -12.21 4.66 -4.62
C ALA A 13 -10.80 5.14 -5.02
N GLY A 14 -10.29 4.62 -6.14
CA GLY A 14 -8.95 4.94 -6.67
C GLY A 14 -8.87 6.18 -7.57
N HIS A 15 -10.01 6.75 -7.97
CA HIS A 15 -10.05 7.87 -8.92
C HIS A 15 -10.08 9.21 -8.17
N GLU A 16 -9.32 10.20 -8.65
CA GLU A 16 -9.25 11.58 -8.13
C GLU A 16 -10.61 12.23 -7.81
N ARG A 17 -11.66 11.97 -8.61
CA ARG A 17 -13.00 12.53 -8.40
C ARG A 17 -13.66 12.04 -7.11
N TYR A 18 -13.25 10.88 -6.62
CA TYR A 18 -13.82 10.23 -5.44
C TYR A 18 -12.89 10.29 -4.22
N LEU A 19 -11.84 11.14 -4.26
CA LEU A 19 -10.93 11.31 -3.13
C LEU A 19 -11.66 11.67 -1.83
N LYS A 20 -12.71 12.49 -1.91
CA LYS A 20 -13.56 12.84 -0.76
C LYS A 20 -14.17 11.59 -0.12
N THR A 21 -14.71 10.68 -0.93
CA THR A 21 -15.30 9.42 -0.46
C THR A 21 -14.26 8.55 0.23
N THR A 22 -13.04 8.48 -0.31
CA THR A 22 -11.91 7.77 0.31
C THR A 22 -11.53 8.35 1.66
N VAL A 23 -11.49 9.69 1.79
CA VAL A 23 -11.27 10.35 3.09
C VAL A 23 -12.36 10.00 4.08
N PHE A 24 -13.64 10.10 3.69
CA PHE A 24 -14.76 9.70 4.55
C PHE A 24 -14.72 8.23 4.95
N GLY A 25 -14.28 7.35 4.06
CA GLY A 25 -14.10 5.92 4.36
C GLY A 25 -13.00 5.71 5.38
N MET A 26 -11.84 6.34 5.22
CA MET A 26 -10.73 6.19 6.18
C MET A 26 -11.02 6.82 7.54
N THR A 27 -11.68 7.97 7.60
CA THR A 27 -11.99 8.62 8.87
C THR A 27 -13.22 8.03 9.55
N GLY A 28 -14.23 7.61 8.79
CA GLY A 28 -15.49 7.08 9.32
C GLY A 28 -15.36 5.64 9.84
N TYR A 29 -14.63 4.78 9.14
CA TYR A 29 -14.42 3.40 9.55
C TYR A 29 -13.18 3.19 10.43
N ALA A 30 -12.25 4.16 10.46
CA ALA A 30 -11.01 4.13 11.26
C ALA A 30 -10.25 2.78 11.16
N PRO A 31 -9.76 2.41 9.97
CA PRO A 31 -9.13 1.11 9.77
C PRO A 31 -7.80 1.00 10.53
N ASP A 32 -7.53 -0.18 11.09
CA ASP A 32 -6.25 -0.48 11.77
C ASP A 32 -5.05 -0.47 10.81
N PHE A 33 -5.29 -0.85 9.55
CA PHE A 33 -4.26 -0.90 8.51
C PHE A 33 -4.84 -0.47 7.16
N ALA A 34 -3.99 0.15 6.33
CA ALA A 34 -4.31 0.50 4.95
C ALA A 34 -3.47 -0.32 3.97
N MET A 35 -4.13 -0.99 3.03
CA MET A 35 -3.47 -1.68 1.92
C MET A 35 -3.31 -0.72 0.73
N LEU A 36 -2.08 -0.40 0.36
CA LEU A 36 -1.79 0.43 -0.81
C LEU A 36 -1.36 -0.45 -1.99
N MET A 37 -2.26 -0.68 -2.94
CA MET A 37 -1.96 -1.49 -4.13
C MET A 37 -1.29 -0.66 -5.22
N VAL A 38 -0.18 -1.15 -5.76
CA VAL A 38 0.65 -0.48 -6.77
C VAL A 38 0.89 -1.42 -7.94
N GLY A 39 0.66 -0.97 -9.18
CA GLY A 39 0.96 -1.78 -10.36
C GLY A 39 2.48 -1.87 -10.61
N ALA A 40 2.99 -3.08 -10.88
CA ALA A 40 4.40 -3.33 -11.15
C ALA A 40 4.96 -2.53 -12.35
N ASN A 41 4.13 -2.23 -13.35
CA ASN A 41 4.53 -1.49 -14.55
C ASN A 41 4.38 0.03 -14.40
N SER A 42 3.39 0.49 -13.62
CA SER A 42 3.07 1.92 -13.50
C SER A 42 3.75 2.59 -12.31
N GLY A 43 4.14 1.83 -11.28
CA GLY A 43 4.76 2.38 -10.08
C GLY A 43 3.86 3.38 -9.33
N VAL A 44 4.49 4.32 -8.60
CA VAL A 44 3.80 5.26 -7.71
C VAL A 44 3.47 6.57 -8.43
N ILE A 45 2.26 6.68 -8.98
CA ILE A 45 1.82 7.86 -9.76
C ILE A 45 0.50 8.42 -9.18
N GLY A 46 0.39 9.76 -9.21
CA GLY A 46 -0.82 10.53 -8.91
C GLY A 46 -1.48 10.14 -7.59
N MET A 47 -2.63 9.48 -7.69
CA MET A 47 -3.47 9.05 -6.57
C MET A 47 -2.77 8.16 -5.56
N THR A 48 -1.77 7.37 -5.97
CA THR A 48 -1.01 6.52 -5.05
C THR A 48 -0.27 7.36 -4.01
N LYS A 49 0.25 8.54 -4.42
CA LYS A 49 0.92 9.48 -3.51
C LYS A 49 -0.08 10.18 -2.60
N GLU A 50 -1.22 10.58 -3.14
CA GLU A 50 -2.32 11.19 -2.37
C GLU A 50 -2.83 10.23 -1.28
N HIS A 51 -3.12 8.98 -1.63
CA HIS A 51 -3.56 7.98 -0.66
C HIS A 51 -2.50 7.66 0.39
N LEU A 52 -1.22 7.60 0.00
CA LEU A 52 -0.13 7.46 0.96
C LEU A 52 -0.06 8.67 1.90
N GLY A 53 -0.19 9.88 1.36
CA GLY A 53 -0.21 11.12 2.15
C GLY A 53 -1.37 11.17 3.14
N LEU A 54 -2.57 10.77 2.70
CA LEU A 54 -3.74 10.70 3.57
C LEU A 54 -3.57 9.66 4.69
N ALA A 55 -3.06 8.46 4.38
CA ALA A 55 -2.84 7.44 5.40
C ALA A 55 -1.80 7.89 6.45
N LEU A 56 -0.72 8.55 6.00
CA LEU A 56 0.27 9.14 6.90
C LEU A 56 -0.31 10.27 7.75
N ALA A 57 -1.12 11.15 7.16
CA ALA A 57 -1.76 12.25 7.87
C ALA A 57 -2.77 11.76 8.93
N LEU A 58 -3.45 10.65 8.65
CA LEU A 58 -4.37 9.98 9.58
C LEU A 58 -3.65 9.07 10.59
N GLY A 59 -2.33 8.89 10.48
CA GLY A 59 -1.55 8.00 11.34
C GLY A 59 -1.82 6.51 11.14
N VAL A 60 -2.47 6.12 10.04
CA VAL A 60 -2.82 4.74 9.75
C VAL A 60 -1.59 4.00 9.19
N PRO A 61 -1.18 2.87 9.79
CA PRO A 61 -0.14 2.01 9.24
C PRO A 61 -0.50 1.50 7.84
N VAL A 62 0.37 1.77 6.87
CA VAL A 62 0.20 1.28 5.48
C VAL A 62 1.00 -0.02 5.29
N PHE A 63 0.56 -0.86 4.36
CA PHE A 63 1.42 -1.85 3.73
C PHE A 63 1.22 -1.75 2.22
N VAL A 64 2.31 -1.67 1.48
CA VAL A 64 2.27 -1.53 0.02
C VAL A 64 2.30 -2.92 -0.59
N VAL A 65 1.46 -3.17 -1.59
CA VAL A 65 1.38 -4.43 -2.35
C VAL A 65 1.65 -4.14 -3.82
N ILE A 66 2.68 -4.77 -4.40
CA ILE A 66 2.94 -4.70 -5.84
C ILE A 66 2.10 -5.76 -6.56
N ALA A 67 1.22 -5.34 -7.47
CA ALA A 67 0.33 -6.20 -8.24
C ALA A 67 0.74 -6.24 -9.73
N LYS A 68 0.19 -7.21 -10.48
CA LYS A 68 0.43 -7.39 -11.93
C LYS A 68 1.91 -7.60 -12.30
N ILE A 69 2.63 -8.34 -11.45
CA ILE A 69 4.05 -8.66 -11.67
C ILE A 69 4.28 -9.58 -12.88
N ASP A 70 3.25 -10.32 -13.28
CA ASP A 70 3.21 -11.19 -14.45
C ASP A 70 3.37 -10.45 -15.78
N MET A 71 2.88 -9.20 -15.84
CA MET A 71 2.92 -8.37 -17.05
C MET A 71 4.18 -7.49 -17.12
N CYS A 72 5.04 -7.53 -16.11
CA CYS A 72 6.16 -6.58 -15.96
C CYS A 72 7.51 -7.30 -16.11
N PRO A 73 8.42 -6.81 -16.97
CA PRO A 73 9.75 -7.38 -17.05
C PRO A 73 10.54 -7.10 -15.76
N PRO A 74 11.50 -7.97 -15.39
CA PRO A 74 12.15 -7.94 -14.08
C PRO A 74 12.94 -6.66 -13.81
N ASN A 75 13.44 -5.98 -14.84
CA ASN A 75 14.13 -4.69 -14.71
C ASN A 75 13.18 -3.58 -14.21
N ILE A 76 11.98 -3.46 -14.79
CA ILE A 76 11.00 -2.44 -14.39
C ILE A 76 10.47 -2.71 -12.99
N LEU A 77 10.29 -3.98 -12.61
CA LEU A 77 9.92 -4.36 -11.26
C LEU A 77 10.96 -3.92 -10.22
N GLN A 78 12.26 -4.09 -10.53
CA GLN A 78 13.35 -3.65 -9.66
C GLN A 78 13.38 -2.11 -9.53
N GLU A 79 13.20 -1.39 -10.63
CA GLU A 79 13.12 0.07 -10.63
C GLU A 79 11.96 0.57 -9.77
N THR A 80 10.76 -0.02 -9.94
CA THR A 80 9.57 0.31 -9.15
C THR A 80 9.76 0.03 -7.67
N THR A 81 10.40 -1.10 -7.35
CA THR A 81 10.72 -1.47 -5.96
C THR A 81 11.70 -0.48 -5.33
N ASN A 82 12.74 -0.07 -6.07
CA ASN A 82 13.70 0.92 -5.62
C ASN A 82 13.06 2.30 -5.42
N LEU A 83 12.14 2.69 -6.30
CA LEU A 83 11.37 3.92 -6.16
C LEU A 83 10.50 3.89 -4.90
N LEU A 84 9.79 2.78 -4.65
CA LEU A 84 9.00 2.57 -3.43
C LEU A 84 9.86 2.68 -2.16
N LEU A 85 11.03 2.01 -2.15
CA LEU A 85 11.98 2.12 -1.03
C LEU A 85 12.40 3.57 -0.77
N ARG A 86 12.68 4.34 -1.82
CA ARG A 86 13.08 5.76 -1.71
C ARG A 86 11.95 6.61 -1.15
N ILE A 87 10.71 6.42 -1.62
CA ILE A 87 9.54 7.18 -1.14
C ILE A 87 9.29 6.87 0.34
N LEU A 88 9.35 5.60 0.73
CA LEU A 88 9.07 5.19 2.11
C LEU A 88 10.18 5.56 3.09
N LYS A 89 11.42 5.64 2.63
CA LYS A 89 12.56 6.18 3.42
C LYS A 89 12.64 7.71 3.43
N SER A 90 11.82 8.39 2.63
CA SER A 90 11.83 9.85 2.58
C SER A 90 11.42 10.44 3.94
N PRO A 91 11.88 11.67 4.27
CA PRO A 91 11.64 12.30 5.58
C PRO A 91 10.14 12.48 5.91
N GLY A 92 9.26 12.43 4.91
CA GLY A 92 7.80 12.48 5.08
C GLY A 92 7.16 11.17 5.52
N CYS A 93 7.81 10.02 5.28
CA CYS A 93 7.33 8.71 5.74
C CYS A 93 8.06 8.25 7.00
N ARG A 94 9.39 8.41 7.06
CA ARG A 94 10.24 8.02 8.21
C ARG A 94 10.02 6.57 8.70
N LYS A 95 9.55 5.68 7.82
CA LYS A 95 9.27 4.28 8.13
C LYS A 95 10.42 3.37 7.68
N ILE A 96 10.60 2.24 8.37
CA ILE A 96 11.55 1.20 7.96
C ILE A 96 10.81 0.18 7.09
N PRO A 97 11.05 0.14 5.77
CA PRO A 97 10.38 -0.82 4.92
C PRO A 97 10.92 -2.24 5.12
N VAL A 98 10.03 -3.19 5.40
CA VAL A 98 10.36 -4.63 5.42
C VAL A 98 9.87 -5.27 4.13
N MET A 99 10.75 -5.94 3.39
CA MET A 99 10.37 -6.62 2.15
C MET A 99 9.98 -8.06 2.45
N VAL A 100 8.71 -8.42 2.21
CA VAL A 100 8.25 -9.82 2.28
C VAL A 100 7.97 -10.32 0.87
N THR A 101 8.50 -11.48 0.51
CA THR A 101 8.22 -12.16 -0.77
C THR A 101 7.48 -13.46 -0.51
N THR A 102 6.29 -13.64 -1.10
CA THR A 102 5.57 -14.92 -1.04
C THR A 102 5.72 -15.70 -2.34
N ARG A 103 5.87 -17.03 -2.25
CA ARG A 103 6.10 -17.93 -3.41
C ARG A 103 4.83 -18.62 -3.94
N TYR A 104 3.69 -18.49 -3.26
CA TYR A 104 2.53 -19.39 -3.47
C TYR A 104 1.32 -18.79 -4.19
N LEU A 105 1.32 -17.50 -4.49
CA LEU A 105 0.32 -16.91 -5.40
C LEU A 105 1.07 -16.29 -6.57
N ASN A 106 0.58 -16.56 -7.80
CA ASN A 106 0.98 -15.84 -9.00
C ASN A 106 0.70 -14.31 -8.90
N PHE A 107 0.08 -13.87 -7.81
CA PHE A 107 0.16 -12.52 -7.27
C PHE A 107 1.37 -12.45 -6.32
N ALA A 108 2.54 -12.00 -6.79
CA ALA A 108 3.65 -11.76 -5.89
C ALA A 108 3.34 -10.53 -5.01
N TYR A 109 2.75 -10.79 -3.85
CA TYR A 109 2.63 -9.85 -2.76
C TYR A 109 4.04 -9.50 -2.27
N PHE A 110 4.57 -8.36 -2.71
CA PHE A 110 5.55 -7.66 -1.91
C PHE A 110 4.78 -7.00 -0.78
N HIS A 111 4.77 -7.58 0.42
CA HIS A 111 4.27 -6.88 1.59
C HIS A 111 5.40 -5.97 2.04
N PHE A 112 5.32 -4.67 1.73
CA PHE A 112 6.12 -3.70 2.45
C PHE A 112 5.58 -3.64 3.87
N GLY A 113 6.29 -4.29 4.79
CA GLY A 113 5.82 -4.61 6.12
C GLY A 113 5.39 -3.39 6.91
N ILE A 114 4.21 -3.58 7.51
CA ILE A 114 3.66 -3.00 8.73
C ILE A 114 4.48 -1.83 9.28
N PHE A 115 3.97 -0.65 8.98
CA PHE A 115 4.48 0.63 9.44
C PHE A 115 4.01 0.93 10.88
N TYR A 116 4.69 0.39 11.89
CA TYR A 116 4.47 0.84 13.27
C TYR A 116 4.80 2.33 13.43
N THR A 117 3.95 3.03 14.17
CA THR A 117 4.37 4.12 15.07
C THR A 117 4.73 3.50 16.41
#